data_AF-A0A4V2A2M2-F1
#
_entry.id   AF-A0A4V2A2M2-F1
#
_cell.length_a   1.000
_cell.length_b   1.000
_cell.length_c   1.000
_cell.angle_alpha   90.00
_cell.angle_beta   90.00
_cell.angle_gamma   90.00
#
_symmetry.space_group_name_H-M   'P 1'
#
loop_
_entity.id
_entity.type
_entity.pdbx_description
1 polymer ?
#
loop_
_entity_poly.entity_id
_entity_poly.type
_entity_poly.pdbx_seq_one_letter_code
_entity_poly.pdbx_strand_id
1 'polypeptide(L)'
;MQELITRLTQQAGISTEQANKVLDTVKDFVKEKFPMMAGAVDNLLGTDEAAAPSVSTPTENSGFMDKISDFIPGETGQKVEDFAKNAAGKLGGFFDGDKK
;
A
#
# COMPACT_ATOMS: atom_id res chain seq x y z
N MET A 1 -3.45 10.89 -14.60
CA MET A 1 -2.25 11.58 -15.12
C MET A 1 -2.56 12.62 -16.19
N GLN A 2 -3.61 12.46 -17.02
CA GLN A 2 -4.03 13.47 -18.01
C GLN A 2 -4.21 14.90 -17.47
N GLU A 3 -4.78 15.08 -16.27
CA GLU A 3 -4.95 16.41 -15.68
C GLU A 3 -3.60 17.10 -15.45
N LEU A 4 -2.60 16.36 -14.97
CA LEU A 4 -1.26 16.88 -14.73
C LEU A 4 -0.57 17.29 -16.03
N ILE A 5 -0.68 16.45 -17.07
CA ILE A 5 -0.19 16.76 -18.42
C ILE A 5 -0.87 18.04 -18.95
N THR A 6 -2.19 18.16 -18.76
CA THR A 6 -2.95 19.34 -19.18
C THR A 6 -2.50 20.61 -18.44
N ARG A 7 -2.24 20.51 -17.15
CA ARG A 7 -1.69 21.64 -16.37
C ARG A 7 -0.30 22.02 -16.85
N LEU A 8 0.57 21.04 -17.11
CA LEU A 8 1.92 21.29 -17.64
C LEU A 8 1.88 21.98 -19.00
N THR A 9 1.02 21.51 -19.92
CA THR A 9 0.90 22.11 -21.25
C THR A 9 0.31 23.53 -21.18
N GLN A 10 -0.72 23.75 -20.36
CA GLN A 10 -1.37 25.06 -20.23
C GLN A 10 -0.53 26.09 -19.45
N GLN A 11 0.16 25.68 -18.38
CA GLN A 11 0.87 26.60 -17.50
C GLN A 11 2.33 26.79 -17.90
N ALA A 12 3.01 25.74 -18.37
CA ALA A 12 4.39 25.83 -18.81
C ALA A 12 4.51 26.02 -20.34
N GLY A 13 3.41 25.91 -21.09
CA GLY A 13 3.42 26.11 -22.54
C GLY A 13 4.17 25.03 -23.33
N ILE A 14 4.36 23.85 -22.72
CA ILE A 14 5.12 22.74 -23.32
C ILE A 14 4.20 21.78 -24.07
N SER A 15 4.77 21.00 -25.00
CA SER A 15 4.01 19.97 -25.70
C SER A 15 3.69 18.78 -24.79
N THR A 16 2.70 17.97 -25.17
CA THR A 16 2.33 16.74 -24.45
C THR A 16 3.52 15.78 -24.30
N GLU A 17 4.33 15.62 -25.35
CA GLU A 17 5.56 14.78 -25.28
C GLU A 17 6.58 15.33 -24.29
N GLN A 18 6.75 16.66 -24.25
CA GLN A 18 7.64 17.30 -23.29
C GLN A 18 7.12 17.15 -21.86
N ALA A 19 5.81 17.25 -21.65
CA ALA A 19 5.20 17.02 -20.35
C ALA A 19 5.46 15.59 -19.84
N ASN A 20 5.34 14.57 -20.69
CA ASN A 20 5.68 13.19 -20.32
C ASN A 20 7.16 13.05 -19.91
N LYS A 21 8.09 13.63 -20.69
CA LYS A 21 9.52 13.64 -20.33
C LYS A 21 9.81 14.34 -19.00
N VAL A 22 9.08 15.42 -18.69
CA VAL A 22 9.20 16.10 -17.40
C VAL A 22 8.76 15.19 -16.28
N LEU A 23 7.65 14.46 -16.44
CA LEU A 23 7.14 13.52 -15.45
C LEU A 23 8.13 12.37 -15.19
N ASP A 24 8.75 11.83 -16.24
CA ASP A 24 9.81 10.82 -16.10
C ASP A 24 11.02 11.36 -15.33
N THR A 25 11.48 12.56 -15.68
CA THR A 25 12.63 13.19 -15.01
C THR A 25 12.34 13.43 -13.51
N VAL A 26 11.13 13.91 -13.19
CA VAL A 26 10.71 14.14 -11.81
C VAL A 26 10.56 12.81 -11.06
N LYS A 27 9.98 11.80 -11.70
CA LYS A 27 9.85 10.45 -11.15
C LYS A 27 11.22 9.89 -10.75
N ASP A 28 12.19 9.94 -11.64
CA ASP A 28 13.53 9.42 -11.38
C ASP A 28 14.23 10.20 -10.27
N PHE A 29 14.12 11.52 -10.28
CA PHE A 29 14.68 12.37 -9.22
C PHE A 29 14.06 12.06 -7.85
N VAL A 30 12.74 11.90 -7.76
CA VAL A 30 12.06 11.58 -6.50
C VAL A 30 12.44 10.18 -6.03
N LYS A 31 12.58 9.19 -6.93
CA LYS A 31 13.04 7.85 -6.59
C LYS A 31 14.48 7.85 -6.06
N GLU A 32 15.35 8.66 -6.63
CA GLU A 32 16.73 8.83 -6.16
C GLU A 32 16.78 9.47 -4.77
N LYS A 33 16.01 10.53 -4.53
CA LYS A 33 16.03 11.26 -3.25
C LYS A 33 15.21 10.57 -2.15
N PHE A 34 14.17 9.85 -2.51
CA PHE A 34 13.23 9.21 -1.59
C PHE A 34 12.98 7.75 -1.98
N PRO A 35 13.99 6.87 -1.86
CA PRO A 35 13.91 5.48 -2.30
C PRO A 35 12.78 4.70 -1.62
N MET A 36 12.45 5.03 -0.37
CA MET A 36 11.33 4.41 0.36
C MET A 36 9.96 4.67 -0.29
N MET A 37 9.82 5.76 -1.06
CA MET A 37 8.57 6.13 -1.73
C MET A 37 8.54 5.68 -3.20
N ALA A 38 9.61 5.04 -3.70
CA ALA A 38 9.77 4.73 -5.11
C ALA A 38 8.60 3.91 -5.68
N GLY A 39 8.16 2.88 -4.95
CA GLY A 39 7.02 2.06 -5.36
C GLY A 39 5.69 2.83 -5.41
N ALA A 40 5.47 3.78 -4.49
CA ALA A 40 4.27 4.62 -4.52
C ALA A 40 4.30 5.59 -5.71
N VAL A 41 5.47 6.15 -6.03
CA VAL A 41 5.68 7.05 -7.16
C VAL A 41 5.50 6.33 -8.50
N ASP A 42 6.00 5.09 -8.64
CA ASP A 42 5.74 4.25 -9.81
C ASP A 42 4.25 3.97 -10.00
N ASN A 43 3.53 3.65 -8.92
CA ASN A 43 2.09 3.42 -8.99
C ASN A 43 1.29 4.69 -9.32
N LEU A 44 1.74 5.86 -8.87
CA LEU A 44 1.05 7.13 -9.08
C LEU A 44 1.31 7.72 -10.48
N LEU A 45 2.55 7.61 -10.97
CA LEU A 45 3.00 8.20 -12.23
C LEU A 45 3.02 7.20 -13.40
N GLY A 46 2.85 5.90 -13.15
CA GLY A 46 2.93 4.84 -14.17
C GLY A 46 1.60 4.32 -14.72
N THR A 47 0.46 4.91 -14.38
CA THR A 47 -0.88 4.31 -14.69
C THR A 47 -1.47 4.67 -16.07
N ASP A 48 -0.70 5.13 -17.04
CA ASP A 48 -1.21 5.30 -18.41
C ASP A 48 -0.33 4.49 -19.39
N GLU A 49 -0.93 3.41 -19.92
CA GLU A 49 -0.48 2.54 -21.02
C GLU A 49 0.25 1.22 -20.68
N ALA A 50 -0.56 0.14 -20.70
CA ALA A 50 -0.23 -1.24 -21.11
C ALA A 50 1.07 -1.89 -20.62
N ALA A 51 1.02 -2.55 -19.46
CA ALA A 51 1.73 -3.81 -19.24
C ALA A 51 1.04 -4.63 -18.14
N ALA A 52 1.00 -5.95 -18.35
CA ALA A 52 0.48 -6.98 -17.45
C ALA A 52 0.86 -6.77 -15.96
N PRO A 53 0.13 -7.39 -15.00
CA PRO A 53 0.53 -7.39 -13.59
C PRO A 53 1.88 -8.08 -13.42
N SER A 54 2.98 -7.33 -13.61
CA SER A 54 4.26 -7.68 -13.03
C SER A 54 4.10 -7.45 -11.54
N VAL A 55 3.70 -8.53 -10.88
CA VAL A 55 3.96 -8.79 -9.47
C VAL A 55 5.42 -8.44 -9.23
N SER A 56 5.68 -7.20 -8.85
CA SER A 56 6.90 -6.83 -8.19
C SER A 56 6.73 -7.40 -6.79
N THR A 57 7.22 -8.61 -6.61
CA THR A 57 7.39 -9.24 -5.31
C THR A 57 7.91 -8.19 -4.33
N PRO A 58 7.31 -8.06 -3.13
CA PRO A 58 7.87 -7.24 -2.06
C PRO A 58 9.11 -7.96 -1.52
N THR A 59 10.20 -7.98 -2.28
CA THR A 59 11.49 -8.50 -1.82
C THR A 59 12.36 -7.31 -1.45
N GLU A 60 12.03 -6.72 -0.30
CA GLU A 60 12.99 -6.19 0.68
C GLU A 60 12.21 -5.74 1.92
N ASN A 61 11.50 -6.68 2.55
CA ASN A 61 11.41 -6.66 4.01
C ASN A 61 11.25 -8.06 4.63
N SER A 62 11.92 -9.06 4.04
CA SER A 62 12.02 -10.40 4.64
C SER A 62 12.72 -10.37 6.01
N GLY A 63 13.45 -9.29 6.34
CA GLY A 63 14.14 -9.14 7.62
C GLY A 63 13.30 -8.55 8.77
N PHE A 64 12.12 -7.98 8.50
CA PHE A 64 11.27 -7.40 9.55
C PHE A 64 10.24 -8.40 10.09
N MET A 65 9.74 -9.31 9.24
CA MET A 65 8.91 -10.44 9.68
C MET A 65 9.70 -11.40 10.58
N ASP A 66 10.96 -11.68 10.21
CA ASP A 66 11.87 -12.59 10.94
C ASP A 66 12.26 -12.06 12.33
N LYS A 67 12.27 -10.73 12.51
CA LYS A 67 12.56 -10.08 13.81
C LYS A 67 11.35 -9.96 14.73
N ILE A 68 10.14 -9.87 14.17
CA ILE A 68 8.92 -9.84 14.98
C ILE A 68 8.58 -11.25 15.49
N SER A 69 8.93 -12.31 14.73
CA SER A 69 8.80 -13.69 15.23
C SER A 69 9.75 -13.99 16.39
N ASP A 70 10.91 -13.33 16.45
CA ASP A 70 11.89 -13.51 17.53
C ASP A 70 11.54 -12.73 18.80
N PHE A 71 10.72 -11.67 18.69
CA PHE A 71 10.30 -10.80 19.81
C PHE A 71 8.83 -10.92 20.20
N ILE A 72 8.08 -11.87 19.65
CA ILE A 72 6.78 -12.28 20.20
C ILE A 72 6.84 -13.77 20.57
N PRO A 73 7.41 -14.09 21.75
CA PRO A 73 7.24 -15.40 22.37
C PRO A 73 5.78 -15.50 22.83
N GLY A 74 4.95 -16.25 22.10
CA GLY A 74 3.75 -16.93 22.63
C GLY A 74 2.60 -16.10 23.23
N GLU A 75 2.68 -14.77 23.36
CA GLU A 75 1.71 -13.98 24.14
C GLU A 75 0.49 -13.51 23.33
N THR A 76 0.60 -13.39 22.00
CA THR A 76 -0.50 -12.90 21.15
C THR A 76 -1.53 -13.99 20.82
N GLY A 77 -1.13 -15.27 20.85
CA GLY A 77 -2.04 -16.40 20.66
C GLY A 77 -3.12 -16.44 21.74
N GLN A 78 -2.74 -16.25 23.01
CA GLN A 78 -3.68 -16.17 24.13
C GLN A 78 -4.65 -15.00 24.02
N LYS A 79 -4.20 -13.82 23.58
CA LYS A 79 -5.07 -12.63 23.46
C LYS A 79 -6.11 -12.75 22.35
N VAL A 80 -5.79 -13.43 21.25
CA VAL A 80 -6.75 -13.73 20.17
C VAL A 80 -7.75 -14.80 20.62
N GLU A 81 -7.28 -15.81 21.35
CA GLU A 81 -8.13 -16.88 21.86
C GLU A 81 -9.07 -16.41 22.98
N ASP A 82 -8.62 -15.50 23.85
CA ASP A 82 -9.44 -14.81 24.85
C ASP A 82 -10.44 -13.84 24.21
N PHE A 83 -10.07 -13.13 23.14
CA PHE A 83 -11.02 -12.30 22.39
C PHE A 83 -12.10 -13.16 21.72
N ALA A 84 -11.73 -14.29 21.12
CA ALA A 84 -12.67 -15.24 20.52
C ALA A 84 -13.60 -15.87 21.57
N LYS A 85 -13.09 -16.30 22.73
CA LYS A 85 -13.91 -16.82 23.83
C LYS A 85 -14.83 -15.78 24.43
N ASN A 86 -14.37 -14.54 24.61
CA ASN A 86 -15.18 -13.47 25.19
C ASN A 86 -16.27 -13.00 24.21
N ALA A 87 -15.96 -12.93 22.91
CA ALA A 87 -16.94 -12.65 21.86
C ALA A 87 -17.98 -13.78 21.72
N ALA A 88 -17.54 -15.04 21.67
CA ALA A 88 -18.44 -16.19 21.59
C ALA A 88 -19.33 -16.32 22.85
N GLY A 89 -18.77 -16.06 24.04
CA GLY A 89 -19.52 -16.06 25.30
C GLY A 89 -20.56 -14.96 25.39
N LYS A 90 -20.24 -13.73 24.93
CA LYS A 90 -21.22 -12.63 24.87
C LYS A 90 -22.29 -12.86 23.81
N LEU A 91 -21.92 -13.36 22.62
CA LEU A 91 -22.87 -13.56 21.53
C LEU A 91 -23.80 -14.76 21.77
N GLY A 92 -23.31 -15.81 22.44
CA GLY A 92 -24.13 -16.93 22.91
C GLY A 92 -25.16 -16.52 23.97
N GLY A 93 -24.82 -15.59 24.88
CA GLY A 93 -25.75 -15.09 25.90
C GLY A 93 -26.84 -14.15 25.39
N PHE A 94 -26.61 -13.47 24.27
CA PHE A 94 -27.62 -12.58 23.64
C PHE A 94 -28.55 -13.31 22.67
N PHE A 95 -28.14 -14.45 22.09
CA PHE A 95 -28.98 -15.19 21.13
C PHE A 95 -29.90 -16.23 21.76
N ASP A 96 -29.65 -16.62 23.02
CA ASP A 96 -30.46 -17.60 23.78
C ASP A 96 -31.51 -16.94 24.70
N GLY A 97 -31.45 -15.62 24.88
CA GLY A 97 -32.37 -14.86 25.74
C GLY A 97 -33.75 -14.53 25.13
N ASP A 98 -33.94 -14.76 23.83
CA ASP A 98 -35.14 -14.30 23.08
C ASP A 98 -35.94 -15.47 22.44
N LYS A 99 -35.91 -16.65 23.07
CA LYS A 99 -36.86 -17.75 22.79
C LYS A 99 -37.54 -18.26 24.06
N LYS A 100 -38.39 -17.42 24.66
CA LYS A 100 -39.52 -17.88 25.47
C LYS A 100 -40.74 -17.00 25.27
#